data_AF-A0A432FA05-F1
#
_entry.id   AF-A0A432FA05-F1
#
_cell.length_a   1.000
_cell.length_b   1.000
_cell.length_c   1.000
_cell.angle_alpha   90.00
_cell.angle_beta   90.00
_cell.angle_gamma   90.00
#
_symmetry.space_group_name_H-M   'P 1'
#
loop_
_entity.id
_entity.type
_entity.pdbx_description
1 polymer ?
#
loop_
_entity_poly.entity_id
_entity_poly.type
_entity_poly.pdbx_seq_one_letter_code
_entity_poly.pdbx_strand_id
1 'polypeptide(L)' 'MKSKSLLVGLALGQALSLSVAADDWPQWLGPKRDGVWRESGILKEFPDDGPKVNWRVPI' A
#
# COMPACT_ATOMS: atom_id res chain seq x y z
N MET A 1 -38.51 -12.78 -4.98
CA MET A 1 -37.41 -13.57 -4.36
C MET A 1 -36.05 -13.37 -5.04
N LYS A 2 -35.95 -13.23 -6.38
CA LYS A 2 -34.67 -13.08 -7.10
C LYS A 2 -33.86 -11.80 -6.81
N SER A 3 -34.52 -10.66 -6.57
CA SER A 3 -33.85 -9.36 -6.34
C SER A 3 -33.13 -9.28 -4.98
N LYS A 4 -33.68 -9.85 -3.91
CA LYS A 4 -33.02 -9.87 -2.59
C LYS A 4 -31.74 -10.72 -2.60
N SER A 5 -31.79 -11.87 -3.27
CA SER A 5 -30.62 -12.73 -3.46
C SER A 5 -29.52 -12.06 -4.30
N LEU A 6 -29.91 -11.26 -5.31
CA LEU A 6 -28.96 -10.49 -6.13
C LEU A 6 -28.27 -9.39 -5.32
N LEU A 7 -29.02 -8.67 -4.47
CA LEU A 7 -28.47 -7.63 -3.58
C LEU A 7 -27.55 -8.22 -2.51
N VAL A 8 -27.90 -9.37 -1.95
CA VAL A 8 -27.04 -10.08 -0.99
C VAL A 8 -25.76 -10.56 -1.67
N GLY A 9 -25.85 -11.13 -2.88
CA GLY A 9 -24.67 -11.51 -3.67
C GLY A 9 -23.76 -10.33 -4.00
N LEU A 10 -24.34 -9.18 -4.34
CA LEU A 10 -23.59 -7.95 -4.64
C LEU A 10 -22.90 -7.37 -3.39
N ALA A 11 -23.57 -7.37 -2.24
CA ALA A 11 -22.98 -6.93 -0.98
C ALA A 11 -21.83 -7.84 -0.52
N LEU A 12 -21.98 -9.17 -0.70
CA LEU A 12 -20.95 -10.13 -0.36
C LEU A 12 -19.71 -10.01 -1.28
N GLY A 13 -19.93 -9.76 -2.58
CA GLY A 13 -18.85 -9.52 -3.54
C GLY A 13 -18.05 -8.24 -3.26
N GLN A 14 -18.72 -7.17 -2.81
CA GLN A 14 -18.03 -5.92 -2.44
C GLN A 14 -17.20 -6.08 -1.15
N ALA A 15 -17.67 -6.86 -0.18
CA ALA A 15 -16.92 -7.13 1.05
C ALA A 15 -15.59 -7.86 0.79
N LEU A 16 -15.54 -8.72 -0.23
CA LEU A 16 -14.33 -9.48 -0.62
C LEU A 16 -13.30 -8.62 -1.39
N SER A 17 -13.68 -7.44 -1.88
CA SER A 17 -12.80 -6.55 -2.64
C SER A 17 -11.97 -5.61 -1.76
N LEU A 18 -12.28 -5.53 -0.45
CA LEU A 18 -11.59 -4.66 0.50
C LEU A 18 -10.25 -5.23 1.01
N SER A 19 -9.88 -6.45 0.63
CA SER A 19 -8.67 -7.14 1.09
C SER A 19 -7.53 -7.16 0.07
N VAL A 20 -7.47 -6.18 -0.84
CA VAL A 20 -6.27 -5.99 -1.67
C VAL A 20 -5.16 -5.42 -0.77
N ALA A 21 -4.24 -6.29 -0.35
CA ALA A 21 -3.01 -5.88 0.29
C ALA A 21 -2.06 -5.34 -0.79
N ALA A 22 -1.86 -4.03 -0.83
CA ALA A 22 -0.67 -3.49 -1.46
C ALA A 22 0.50 -3.86 -0.54
N ASP A 23 1.38 -4.76 -0.99
CA ASP A 23 2.55 -5.19 -0.20
C ASP A 23 3.39 -3.99 0.25
N ASP A 24 3.48 -2.97 -0.60
CA ASP A 24 4.30 -1.79 -0.35
C ASP A 24 3.67 -0.79 0.63
N TRP A 25 2.32 -0.75 0.75
CA TRP A 25 1.64 0.20 1.63
C TRP A 25 0.24 -0.28 2.06
N PRO A 26 0.15 -1.23 3.00
CA PRO A 26 -1.13 -1.88 3.30
C PRO A 26 -2.11 -0.97 4.06
N GLN A 27 -1.62 0.02 4.82
CA GLN A 27 -2.44 0.98 5.54
C GLN A 27 -1.61 2.15 6.09
N TRP A 28 -2.30 3.18 6.61
CA TRP A 28 -1.66 4.27 7.36
C TRP A 28 -0.84 3.73 8.54
N LEU A 29 0.39 4.25 8.70
CA LEU A 29 1.39 3.80 9.69
C LEU A 29 1.87 2.34 9.49
N GLY A 30 1.63 1.76 8.32
CA GLY A 30 2.12 0.44 7.93
C GLY A 30 1.36 -0.72 8.58
N PRO A 31 1.80 -1.98 8.36
CA PRO A 31 1.08 -3.18 8.76
C PRO A 31 0.71 -3.24 10.25
N LYS A 32 1.57 -2.70 11.13
CA LYS A 32 1.39 -2.67 12.59
C LYS A 32 0.81 -1.36 13.12
N ARG A 33 0.56 -0.38 12.24
CA ARG A 33 0.05 0.95 12.58
C ARG A 33 0.94 1.71 13.59
N ASP A 34 2.24 1.41 13.58
CA ASP A 34 3.23 1.94 14.51
C ASP A 34 4.20 2.96 13.87
N GLY A 35 4.13 3.14 12.54
CA GLY A 35 5.04 4.02 11.81
C GLY A 35 6.49 3.54 11.81
N VAL A 36 6.73 2.26 12.13
CA VAL A 36 8.08 1.69 12.18
C VAL A 36 8.43 1.06 10.84
N TRP A 37 9.46 1.60 10.19
CA TRP A 37 10.07 0.99 9.01
C TRP A 37 10.88 -0.26 9.40
N ARG A 38 10.67 -1.38 8.71
CA ARG A 38 11.25 -2.69 9.08
C ARG A 38 12.13 -3.33 8.00
N GLU A 39 12.24 -2.69 6.84
CA GLU A 39 13.10 -3.21 5.78
C GLU A 39 14.58 -2.98 6.09
N SER A 40 15.42 -3.75 5.42
CA SER A 40 16.88 -3.67 5.52
C SER A 40 17.48 -3.15 4.21
N GLY A 41 18.76 -2.78 4.22
CA GLY A 41 19.45 -2.27 3.02
C GLY A 41 19.23 -0.78 2.72
N ILE A 42 18.56 -0.04 3.61
CA ILE A 42 18.47 1.42 3.54
C ILE A 42 19.80 2.04 4.00
N LEU A 43 20.24 3.05 3.27
CA LEU A 43 21.42 3.85 3.62
C LEU A 43 21.19 4.57 4.95
N LYS A 44 22.16 4.45 5.87
CA LYS A 44 22.17 5.24 7.12
C LYS A 44 22.58 6.69 6.88
N GLU A 45 23.37 6.92 5.86
CA GLU A 45 23.93 8.21 5.47
C GLU A 45 24.02 8.26 3.94
N PHE A 46 23.79 9.43 3.37
CA PHE A 46 23.96 9.62 1.93
C PHE A 46 25.44 9.83 1.59
N PRO A 47 25.87 9.44 0.38
CA PRO A 47 27.18 9.82 -0.14
C PRO A 47 27.35 11.35 -0.16
N ASP A 48 28.60 11.83 -0.08
CA ASP A 48 28.93 13.27 -0.13
C ASP A 48 28.41 13.97 -1.39
N ASP A 49 28.44 13.25 -2.52
CA ASP A 49 27.93 13.68 -3.82
C ASP A 49 26.42 13.42 -4.01
N GLY A 50 25.78 12.83 -2.99
CA GLY A 50 24.37 12.46 -2.96
C GLY A 50 24.06 11.13 -3.64
N PRO A 51 22.81 10.63 -3.48
CA PRO A 51 22.38 9.43 -4.17
C PRO A 51 22.28 9.67 -5.69
N LYS A 52 22.56 8.62 -6.47
CA LYS A 52 22.37 8.63 -7.91
C LYS A 52 20.92 8.99 -8.26
N VAL A 53 20.74 10.06 -9.02
CA VAL A 53 19.42 10.47 -9.53
C VAL A 53 19.02 9.54 -10.68
N ASN A 54 18.04 8.67 -10.44
CA ASN A 54 17.53 7.77 -11.48
C ASN A 54 16.53 8.46 -12.42
N TRP A 55 15.83 9.50 -11.94
CA TRP A 55 14.82 10.22 -12.72
C TRP A 55 14.54 11.61 -12.15
N ARG A 56 14.14 12.56 -13.01
CA ARG A 56 13.72 13.92 -12.66
C ARG A 56 12.75 14.46 -13.72
N VAL A 57 11.82 15.35 -13.33
CA VAL A 57 10.96 16.15 -14.23
C VAL A 57 11.41 17.61 -14.18
N PRO A 58 11.32 18.36 -15.29
CA PRO A 58 11.45 19.81 -15.25
C PRO A 58 10.43 20.44 -14.29
N ILE A 59 10.84 21.54 -13.64
CA ILE A 59 9.98 22.38 -12.80
C ILE A 59 9.28 23.42 -13.68
#